data_AF-A0A9P1BPB0-F1
#
_entry.id   AF-A0A9P1BPB0-F1
#
_cell.length_a   1.000
_cell.length_b   1.000
_cell.length_c   1.000
_cell.angle_alpha   90.00
_cell.angle_beta   90.00
_cell.angle_gamma   90.00
#
_symmetry.space_group_name_H-M   'P 1'
#
loop_
_entity.id
_entity.type
_entity.pdbx_description
1 polymer ?
#
loop_
_entity_poly.entity_id
_entity_poly.type
_entity_poly.pdbx_seq_one_letter_code
_entity_poly.pdbx_strand_id
1 'polypeptide(L)'
;MEAQFQANVKTDISSQVPLENEHWRRSVDSNTIKAFDQNISRNSPEESQPSIGAFDSKCPGNMSRPKFAEPQVNCDLSHFSGQRMKARAQKASLEEDVQSLEAFRKMPLSEMKQLTVDFGDKYRGQSYLKAFQDSRWAEWFVSTYTKSNKPAHQKFLIFVEKQLDAETGNCPSPDKMNPSGSKMIFSKTKTPVKVSPDPSLIEWDNVSEEEMPNSHVMDLQEQMTNMQANHHNMHQRMCGIENAIQDLIAHIKGIQVKAEM
;
A
#
# COMPACT_ATOMS: atom_id res chain seq x y z
N MET A 1 -64.05 21.20 34.92
CA MET A 1 -63.13 21.53 33.82
C MET A 1 -61.75 21.04 34.20
N GLU A 2 -61.40 19.80 33.88
CA GLU A 2 -59.99 19.39 33.82
C GLU A 2 -59.90 18.07 33.07
N ALA A 3 -59.57 18.19 31.79
CA ALA A 3 -59.09 17.11 30.96
C ALA A 3 -57.60 17.35 30.76
N GLN A 4 -56.75 16.41 31.17
CA GLN A 4 -55.41 16.31 30.58
C GLN A 4 -55.05 14.84 30.31
N PHE A 5 -54.87 14.62 29.01
CA PHE A 5 -54.49 13.41 28.31
C PHE A 5 -53.10 12.92 28.73
N GLN A 6 -52.98 11.63 29.05
CA GLN A 6 -51.71 10.90 28.93
C GLN A 6 -51.77 10.05 27.67
N ALA A 7 -51.19 10.55 26.58
CA ALA A 7 -51.00 9.80 25.36
C ALA A 7 -49.68 9.02 25.44
N ASN A 8 -49.81 7.70 25.52
CA ASN A 8 -48.75 6.72 25.28
C ASN A 8 -48.20 6.89 23.86
N VAL A 9 -46.91 7.19 23.73
CA VAL A 9 -46.18 7.02 22.47
C VAL A 9 -45.28 5.80 22.61
N LYS A 10 -45.82 4.62 22.25
CA LYS A 10 -45.02 3.44 21.90
C LYS A 10 -44.52 3.65 20.47
N THR A 11 -43.25 4.01 20.31
CA THR A 11 -42.58 3.89 19.01
C THR A 11 -42.10 2.45 18.84
N ASP A 12 -42.92 1.62 18.20
CA ASP A 12 -42.50 0.37 17.58
C ASP A 12 -41.64 0.72 16.37
N ILE A 13 -40.31 0.72 16.53
CA ILE A 13 -39.37 0.79 15.42
C ILE A 13 -39.16 -0.65 14.94
N SER A 14 -40.16 -1.12 14.20
CA SER A 14 -40.05 -2.28 13.33
C SER A 14 -39.40 -1.82 12.03
N SER A 15 -38.08 -1.91 11.96
CA SER A 15 -37.32 -1.70 10.72
C SER A 15 -36.96 -3.06 10.15
N GLN A 16 -37.72 -3.42 9.12
CA GLN A 16 -37.34 -4.41 8.11
C GLN A 16 -35.92 -4.12 7.62
N VAL A 17 -35.01 -5.05 7.87
CA VAL A 17 -33.71 -5.11 7.20
C VAL A 17 -33.91 -5.89 5.90
N PRO A 18 -33.67 -5.30 4.70
CA PRO A 18 -33.72 -6.03 3.45
C PRO A 18 -32.67 -7.14 3.43
N LEU A 19 -33.13 -8.37 3.18
CA LEU A 19 -32.35 -9.61 3.21
C LEU A 19 -31.46 -9.83 1.97
N GLU A 20 -31.08 -8.79 1.22
CA GLU A 20 -30.45 -8.94 -0.10
C GLU A 20 -28.91 -8.83 -0.14
N ASN A 21 -28.23 -8.60 0.99
CA ASN A 21 -26.77 -8.36 1.00
C ASN A 21 -25.89 -9.50 1.58
N GLU A 22 -26.34 -10.75 1.57
CA GLU A 22 -25.56 -11.88 2.10
C GLU A 22 -24.54 -12.52 1.11
N HIS A 23 -24.46 -12.08 -0.15
CA HIS A 23 -23.65 -12.80 -1.14
C HIS A 23 -22.12 -12.63 -0.98
N TRP A 24 -21.64 -11.65 -0.20
CA TRP A 24 -20.19 -11.41 -0.01
C TRP A 24 -19.56 -12.24 1.12
N ARG A 25 -20.32 -13.03 1.90
CA ARG A 25 -19.81 -13.77 3.07
C ARG A 25 -19.34 -15.20 2.80
N ARG A 26 -19.16 -15.63 1.54
CA ARG A 26 -18.67 -16.98 1.21
C ARG A 26 -17.54 -16.97 0.19
N SER A 27 -16.34 -16.50 0.56
CA SER A 27 -15.12 -16.92 -0.15
C SER A 27 -13.82 -16.55 0.56
N VAL A 28 -13.59 -17.08 1.77
CA VAL A 28 -12.25 -17.11 2.38
C VAL A 28 -12.21 -18.27 3.37
N ASP A 29 -12.18 -19.49 2.86
CA ASP A 29 -11.74 -20.68 3.61
C ASP A 29 -11.58 -21.83 2.62
N SER A 30 -10.42 -21.92 1.98
CA SER A 30 -9.79 -23.17 1.48
C SER A 30 -8.57 -22.83 0.62
N ASN A 31 -7.47 -22.40 1.24
CA ASN A 31 -6.16 -22.65 0.65
C ASN A 31 -5.46 -23.72 1.48
N THR A 32 -5.74 -24.96 1.10
CA THR A 32 -4.99 -26.14 1.51
C THR A 32 -3.55 -25.95 1.05
N ILE A 33 -2.66 -25.70 1.99
CA ILE A 33 -1.20 -25.77 1.80
C ILE A 33 -0.89 -27.23 1.45
N LYS A 34 -0.81 -27.54 0.16
CA LYS A 34 -0.12 -28.76 -0.30
C LYS A 34 1.36 -28.44 -0.27
N ALA A 35 2.06 -29.11 0.65
CA ALA A 35 3.51 -29.20 0.66
C ALA A 35 4.00 -29.61 -0.73
N PHE A 36 4.66 -28.67 -1.41
CA PHE A 36 5.35 -28.92 -2.66
C PHE A 36 6.82 -29.10 -2.32
N ASP A 37 7.17 -30.35 -2.02
CA ASP A 37 8.53 -30.83 -1.97
C ASP A 37 9.10 -30.75 -3.39
N GLN A 38 9.90 -29.72 -3.65
CA GLN A 38 10.80 -29.70 -4.80
C GLN A 38 12.24 -29.54 -4.34
N ASN A 39 12.85 -30.72 -4.22
CA ASN A 39 14.21 -31.06 -4.60
C ASN A 39 14.76 -30.14 -5.73
N ILE A 40 15.44 -29.05 -5.35
CA ILE A 40 16.25 -28.27 -6.27
C ILE A 40 17.70 -28.73 -6.14
N SER A 41 18.07 -29.52 -7.15
CA SER A 41 19.42 -29.94 -7.49
C SER A 41 20.38 -28.74 -7.49
N ARG A 42 21.45 -28.86 -6.69
CA ARG A 42 22.64 -28.02 -6.74
C ARG A 42 23.31 -28.17 -8.11
N ASN A 43 23.11 -27.20 -9.00
CA ASN A 43 24.00 -26.98 -10.14
C ASN A 43 24.64 -25.61 -9.98
N SER A 44 25.91 -25.65 -9.58
CA SER A 44 26.84 -24.54 -9.58
C SER A 44 27.16 -24.13 -11.03
N PRO A 45 27.19 -22.84 -11.37
CA PRO A 45 27.92 -22.37 -12.53
C PRO A 45 29.21 -21.67 -12.12
N GLU A 46 30.23 -21.95 -12.93
CA GLU A 46 31.60 -21.47 -12.87
C GLU A 46 31.73 -19.96 -12.78
N GLU A 47 32.60 -19.57 -11.85
CA GLU A 47 33.24 -18.28 -11.70
C GLU A 47 34.08 -17.98 -12.96
N SER A 48 33.49 -17.25 -13.92
CA SER A 48 34.18 -16.79 -15.12
C SER A 48 34.90 -15.48 -14.81
N GLN A 49 36.23 -15.57 -14.66
CA GLN A 49 37.13 -14.44 -14.47
C GLN A 49 37.07 -13.45 -15.65
N PRO A 50 36.97 -12.13 -15.41
CA PRO A 50 37.22 -11.15 -16.46
C PRO A 50 38.74 -11.03 -16.69
N SER A 51 39.15 -11.49 -17.87
CA SER A 51 40.48 -11.31 -18.46
C SER A 51 40.87 -9.82 -18.47
N ILE A 52 41.95 -9.51 -17.76
CA ILE A 52 42.61 -8.19 -17.74
C ILE A 52 43.28 -7.99 -19.10
N GLY A 53 42.57 -7.32 -20.01
CA GLY A 53 43.10 -6.89 -21.30
C GLY A 53 44.14 -5.79 -21.11
N ALA A 54 45.38 -6.09 -21.47
CA ALA A 54 46.49 -5.16 -21.55
C ALA A 54 46.18 -4.06 -22.58
N PHE A 55 45.96 -2.83 -22.12
CA PHE A 55 45.95 -1.63 -22.97
C PHE A 55 47.39 -1.18 -23.20
N ASP A 56 47.95 -1.61 -24.33
CA ASP A 56 49.21 -1.09 -24.88
C ASP A 56 48.92 0.27 -25.57
N SER A 57 48.81 1.33 -24.76
CA SER A 57 48.65 2.71 -25.27
C SER A 57 50.00 3.31 -25.62
N LYS A 58 50.45 2.97 -26.81
CA LYS A 58 51.58 3.59 -27.50
C LYS A 58 51.19 4.99 -27.97
N CYS A 59 51.68 6.02 -27.27
CA CYS A 59 51.59 7.41 -27.70
C CYS A 59 52.86 7.81 -28.48
N PRO A 60 52.88 7.82 -29.83
CA PRO A 60 53.84 8.63 -30.56
C PRO A 60 53.28 10.05 -30.68
N GLY A 61 54.09 11.01 -30.24
CA GLY A 61 53.71 12.40 -30.15
C GLY A 61 53.42 13.09 -31.47
N ASN A 62 52.74 14.23 -31.36
CA ASN A 62 53.21 15.48 -31.96
C ASN A 62 52.45 16.63 -31.30
N MET A 63 53.10 17.35 -30.40
CA MET A 63 52.50 18.53 -29.77
C MET A 63 52.57 19.72 -30.73
N SER A 64 51.61 19.79 -31.66
CA SER A 64 51.27 21.06 -32.31
C SER A 64 50.39 21.87 -31.37
N ARG A 65 51.03 22.79 -30.66
CA ARG A 65 50.41 23.81 -29.79
C ARG A 65 49.37 24.60 -30.61
N PRO A 66 48.06 24.47 -30.35
CA PRO A 66 47.07 25.31 -31.00
C PRO A 66 47.28 26.75 -30.53
N LYS A 67 47.34 27.68 -31.50
CA LYS A 67 47.37 29.11 -31.22
C LYS A 67 46.15 29.46 -30.38
N PHE A 68 46.41 30.04 -29.22
CA PHE A 68 45.45 30.52 -28.25
C PHE A 68 44.64 31.65 -28.91
N ALA A 69 43.53 31.28 -29.57
CA ALA A 69 42.49 32.23 -29.91
C ALA A 69 41.72 32.50 -28.62
N GLU A 70 41.84 33.73 -28.12
CA GLU A 70 41.11 34.24 -26.98
C GLU A 70 39.61 33.89 -27.13
N PRO A 71 39.06 33.00 -26.29
CA PRO A 71 37.63 32.74 -26.33
C PRO A 71 36.96 34.00 -25.79
N GLN A 72 36.31 34.76 -26.66
CA GLN A 72 35.34 35.77 -26.23
C GLN A 72 34.17 35.04 -25.58
N VAL A 73 34.32 34.77 -24.29
CA VAL A 73 33.25 34.28 -23.42
C VAL A 73 32.30 35.46 -23.22
N ASN A 74 31.41 35.66 -24.17
CA ASN A 74 30.19 36.43 -23.95
C ASN A 74 29.32 35.59 -22.99
N CYS A 75 29.69 35.60 -21.71
CA CYS A 75 28.89 35.09 -20.63
C CYS A 75 27.67 36.00 -20.51
N ASP A 76 26.62 35.66 -21.25
CA ASP A 76 25.33 36.31 -21.13
C ASP A 76 24.78 36.03 -19.72
N LEU A 77 25.12 36.92 -18.79
CA LEU A 77 24.77 36.86 -17.37
C LEU A 77 23.25 36.89 -17.14
N SER A 78 22.44 37.13 -18.18
CA SER A 78 20.98 37.13 -18.11
C SER A 78 20.37 35.72 -17.97
N HIS A 79 21.08 34.66 -18.35
CA HIS A 79 20.51 33.30 -18.35
C HIS A 79 20.54 32.61 -16.97
N PHE A 80 21.43 33.02 -16.07
CA PHE A 80 21.63 32.34 -14.78
C PHE A 80 20.61 32.77 -13.69
N SER A 81 20.02 33.97 -13.80
CA SER A 81 19.05 34.45 -12.81
C SER A 81 17.68 33.78 -12.91
N GLY A 82 17.29 33.30 -14.10
CA GLY A 82 15.98 32.66 -14.33
C GLY A 82 15.86 31.25 -13.75
N GLN A 83 16.94 30.46 -13.74
CA GLN A 83 16.89 29.06 -13.26
C GLN A 83 16.70 28.96 -11.74
N ARG A 84 17.32 29.85 -10.97
CA ARG A 84 17.18 29.89 -9.51
C ARG A 84 15.76 30.21 -9.04
N MET A 85 15.04 31.06 -9.78
CA MET A 85 13.65 31.42 -9.45
C MET A 85 12.69 30.25 -9.67
N LYS A 86 12.88 29.46 -10.73
CA LYS A 86 12.05 28.27 -11.02
C LYS A 86 12.19 27.19 -9.94
N ALA A 87 13.41 26.93 -9.47
CA ALA A 87 13.64 25.96 -8.39
C ALA A 87 12.98 26.39 -7.06
N ARG A 88 13.01 27.69 -6.73
CA ARG A 88 12.37 28.20 -5.50
C ARG A 88 10.85 28.15 -5.56
N ALA A 89 10.25 28.42 -6.72
CA ALA A 89 8.81 28.32 -6.93
C ALA A 89 8.30 26.87 -6.80
N GLN A 90 9.03 25.90 -7.35
CA GLN A 90 8.67 24.48 -7.23
C GLN A 90 8.71 24.00 -5.78
N LYS A 91 9.70 24.44 -4.99
CA LYS A 91 9.79 24.07 -3.58
C LYS A 91 8.62 24.62 -2.76
N ALA A 92 8.21 25.86 -3.00
CA ALA A 92 7.07 26.47 -2.30
C ALA A 92 5.75 25.72 -2.59
N SER A 93 5.53 25.30 -3.84
CA SER A 93 4.33 24.53 -4.22
C SER A 93 4.24 23.18 -3.50
N LEU A 94 5.37 22.48 -3.32
CA LEU A 94 5.39 21.20 -2.63
C LEU A 94 5.06 21.34 -1.13
N GLU A 95 5.53 22.40 -0.48
CA GLU A 95 5.23 22.64 0.94
C GLU A 95 3.73 22.94 1.16
N GLU A 96 3.11 23.66 0.23
CA GLU A 96 1.66 23.94 0.27
C GLU A 96 0.83 22.65 0.10
N ASP A 97 1.24 21.77 -0.82
CA ASP A 97 0.56 20.49 -1.05
C ASP A 97 0.61 19.57 0.18
N VAL A 98 1.76 19.52 0.87
CA VAL A 98 1.93 18.73 2.10
C VAL A 98 1.05 19.27 3.23
N GLN A 99 1.03 20.59 3.44
CA GLN A 99 0.15 21.20 4.44
C GLN A 99 -1.33 20.98 4.11
N SER A 100 -1.69 21.06 2.82
CA SER A 100 -3.06 20.78 2.35
C SER A 100 -3.49 19.34 2.66
N LEU A 101 -2.58 18.37 2.50
CA LEU A 101 -2.84 16.97 2.82
C LEU A 101 -3.01 16.73 4.32
N GLU A 102 -2.17 17.34 5.15
CA GLU A 102 -2.31 17.23 6.61
C GLU A 102 -3.60 17.84 7.13
N ALA A 103 -3.99 19.00 6.58
CA ALA A 103 -5.28 19.64 6.87
C ALA A 103 -6.44 18.72 6.45
N PHE A 104 -6.34 18.14 5.25
CA PHE A 104 -7.33 17.19 4.74
C PHE A 104 -7.47 15.97 5.66
N ARG A 105 -6.38 15.34 6.10
CA ARG A 105 -6.43 14.16 7.00
C ARG A 105 -7.20 14.42 8.30
N LYS A 106 -7.08 15.64 8.85
CA LYS A 106 -7.76 16.07 10.09
C LYS A 106 -9.23 16.42 9.89
N MET A 107 -9.67 16.65 8.65
CA MET A 107 -11.05 17.03 8.32
C MET A 107 -12.06 15.92 8.67
N PRO A 108 -13.27 16.23 9.17
CA PRO A 108 -14.29 15.21 9.45
C PRO A 108 -14.80 14.55 8.17
N LEU A 109 -15.20 13.27 8.29
CA LEU A 109 -15.65 12.46 7.14
C LEU A 109 -16.89 13.06 6.45
N SER A 110 -17.75 13.75 7.19
CA SER A 110 -18.94 14.44 6.66
C SER A 110 -18.58 15.53 5.65
N GLU A 111 -17.51 16.28 5.91
CA GLU A 111 -17.03 17.34 5.01
C GLU A 111 -16.30 16.75 3.82
N MET A 112 -15.46 15.72 4.04
CA MET A 112 -14.75 15.03 2.95
C MET A 112 -15.70 14.49 1.87
N LYS A 113 -16.87 13.98 2.27
CA LYS A 113 -17.90 13.46 1.33
C LYS A 113 -18.41 14.50 0.35
N GLN A 114 -18.39 15.79 0.70
CA GLN A 114 -18.90 16.89 -0.11
C GLN A 114 -17.85 17.47 -1.06
N LEU A 115 -16.58 17.18 -0.83
CA LEU A 115 -15.50 17.64 -1.69
C LEU A 115 -15.60 17.00 -3.08
N THR A 116 -15.17 17.75 -4.09
CA THR A 116 -15.26 17.32 -5.49
C THR A 116 -13.93 16.81 -6.00
N VAL A 117 -13.98 15.78 -6.84
CA VAL A 117 -12.81 15.19 -7.49
C VAL A 117 -12.30 16.13 -8.56
N ASP A 118 -11.04 16.53 -8.48
CA ASP A 118 -10.37 17.45 -9.39
C ASP A 118 -9.52 16.74 -10.48
N PHE A 119 -9.42 15.41 -10.42
CA PHE A 119 -8.62 14.57 -11.32
C PHE A 119 -9.45 13.57 -12.14
N GLY A 120 -8.85 13.05 -13.21
CA GLY A 120 -9.47 12.10 -14.14
C GLY A 120 -10.62 12.72 -14.95
N ASP A 121 -11.22 11.94 -15.85
CA ASP A 121 -12.35 12.41 -16.66
C ASP A 121 -13.70 11.88 -16.13
N LYS A 122 -13.75 10.63 -15.67
CA LYS A 122 -15.00 9.95 -15.30
C LYS A 122 -15.74 10.60 -14.13
N TYR A 123 -15.03 11.02 -13.09
CA TYR A 123 -15.62 11.59 -11.86
C TYR A 123 -15.25 13.05 -11.61
N ARG A 124 -14.66 13.74 -12.58
CA ARG A 124 -14.27 15.13 -12.41
C ARG A 124 -15.47 16.02 -12.07
N GLY A 125 -15.33 16.83 -11.02
CA GLY A 125 -16.39 17.69 -10.50
C GLY A 125 -17.49 16.95 -9.72
N GLN A 126 -17.45 15.62 -9.63
CA GLN A 126 -18.38 14.85 -8.80
C GLN A 126 -17.86 14.77 -7.36
N SER A 127 -18.77 14.56 -6.40
CA SER A 127 -18.38 14.41 -5.00
C SER A 127 -17.59 13.12 -4.76
N TYR A 128 -16.71 13.15 -3.76
CA TYR A 128 -15.91 11.98 -3.36
C TYR A 128 -16.80 10.78 -3.01
N LEU A 129 -17.96 11.03 -2.37
CA LEU A 129 -18.94 9.99 -2.07
C LEU A 129 -19.47 9.30 -3.33
N LYS A 130 -19.79 10.07 -4.38
CA LYS A 130 -20.30 9.52 -5.65
C LYS A 130 -19.24 8.70 -6.39
N ALA A 131 -17.98 9.11 -6.31
CA ALA A 131 -16.87 8.36 -6.89
C ALA A 131 -16.62 7.04 -6.12
N PHE A 132 -16.72 7.06 -4.79
CA PHE A 132 -16.58 5.86 -3.95
C PHE A 132 -17.72 4.84 -4.08
N GLN A 133 -18.94 5.31 -4.37
CA GLN A 133 -20.09 4.43 -4.62
C GLN A 133 -19.91 3.50 -5.83
N ASP A 134 -19.07 3.85 -6.80
CA ASP A 134 -18.64 2.92 -7.84
C ASP A 134 -17.47 2.08 -7.33
N SER A 135 -17.79 0.94 -6.70
CA SER A 135 -16.81 0.03 -6.09
C SER A 135 -15.74 -0.40 -7.09
N ARG A 136 -16.11 -0.72 -8.33
CA ARG A 136 -15.16 -1.16 -9.36
C ARG A 136 -14.15 -0.07 -9.68
N TRP A 137 -14.62 1.17 -9.80
CA TRP A 137 -13.72 2.30 -10.05
C TRP A 137 -12.87 2.64 -8.84
N ALA A 138 -13.44 2.62 -7.63
CA ALA A 138 -12.70 2.90 -6.40
C ALA A 138 -11.59 1.87 -6.16
N GLU A 139 -11.87 0.57 -6.33
CA GLU A 139 -10.89 -0.51 -6.24
C GLU A 139 -9.76 -0.34 -7.27
N TRP A 140 -10.11 -0.08 -8.53
CA TRP A 140 -9.14 0.21 -9.58
C TRP A 140 -8.28 1.42 -9.22
N PHE A 141 -8.90 2.49 -8.70
CA PHE A 141 -8.23 3.73 -8.35
C PHE A 141 -7.21 3.50 -7.22
N VAL A 142 -7.62 2.81 -6.15
CA VAL A 142 -6.74 2.47 -5.04
C VAL A 142 -5.56 1.64 -5.55
N SER A 143 -5.82 0.56 -6.30
CA SER A 143 -4.78 -0.30 -6.87
C SER A 143 -3.78 0.48 -7.75
N THR A 144 -4.29 1.35 -8.62
CA THR A 144 -3.48 2.10 -9.59
C THR A 144 -2.65 3.20 -8.93
N TYR A 145 -3.22 3.91 -7.95
CA TYR A 145 -2.63 5.14 -7.42
C TYR A 145 -2.09 5.03 -6.00
N THR A 146 -2.04 3.83 -5.40
CA THR A 146 -1.44 3.61 -4.07
C THR A 146 -0.03 4.22 -3.95
N LYS A 147 0.77 4.18 -5.02
CA LYS A 147 2.15 4.74 -5.05
C LYS A 147 2.24 6.18 -5.57
N SER A 148 1.11 6.83 -5.84
CA SER A 148 1.10 8.14 -6.49
C SER A 148 1.37 9.26 -5.49
N ASN A 149 2.40 10.08 -5.73
CA ASN A 149 2.70 11.23 -4.88
C ASN A 149 1.89 12.49 -5.22
N LYS A 150 0.90 12.40 -6.12
CA LYS A 150 0.06 13.55 -6.47
C LYS A 150 -0.91 13.85 -5.32
N PRO A 151 -0.99 15.09 -4.83
CA PRO A 151 -1.81 15.44 -3.66
C PRO A 151 -3.29 15.15 -3.89
N ALA A 152 -3.78 15.38 -5.10
CA ALA A 152 -5.15 15.10 -5.49
C ALA A 152 -5.52 13.60 -5.32
N HIS A 153 -4.63 12.69 -5.72
CA HIS A 153 -4.83 11.25 -5.54
C HIS A 153 -4.75 10.84 -4.07
N GLN A 154 -3.77 11.38 -3.34
CA GLN A 154 -3.58 11.12 -1.91
C GLN A 154 -4.80 11.53 -1.09
N LYS A 155 -5.44 12.67 -1.41
CA LYS A 155 -6.70 13.09 -0.76
C LYS A 155 -7.81 12.05 -0.93
N PHE A 156 -7.98 11.49 -2.13
CA PHE A 156 -8.98 10.46 -2.35
C PHE A 156 -8.64 9.14 -1.63
N LEU A 157 -7.37 8.73 -1.63
CA LEU A 157 -6.93 7.54 -0.87
C LEU A 157 -7.21 7.67 0.64
N ILE A 158 -6.89 8.84 1.23
CA ILE A 158 -7.19 9.13 2.64
C ILE A 158 -8.69 9.08 2.91
N PHE A 159 -9.51 9.58 1.98
CA PHE A 159 -10.96 9.51 2.10
C PHE A 159 -11.47 8.06 2.09
N VAL A 160 -10.97 7.22 1.17
CA VAL A 160 -11.34 5.80 1.08
C VAL A 160 -10.97 5.05 2.37
N GLU A 161 -9.75 5.24 2.86
CA GLU A 161 -9.28 4.65 4.12
C GLU A 161 -10.21 5.02 5.29
N LYS A 162 -10.50 6.31 5.46
CA LYS A 162 -11.36 6.82 6.54
C LYS A 162 -12.82 6.35 6.42
N GLN A 163 -13.31 6.17 5.19
CA GLN A 163 -14.66 5.67 4.94
C GLN A 163 -14.76 4.18 5.29
N LEU A 164 -13.75 3.37 4.97
CA LEU A 164 -13.66 1.96 5.36
C LEU A 164 -13.53 1.79 6.88
N ASP A 165 -12.75 2.63 7.55
CA ASP A 165 -12.64 2.64 9.01
C ASP A 165 -13.98 2.97 9.68
N ALA A 166 -14.74 3.90 9.12
CA ALA A 166 -16.07 4.25 9.63
C ALA A 166 -17.08 3.12 9.44
N GLU A 167 -17.02 2.39 8.33
CA GLU A 167 -17.89 1.24 8.06
C GLU A 167 -17.54 0.04 8.95
N THR A 168 -16.24 -0.18 9.17
CA THR A 168 -15.74 -1.28 10.01
C THR A 168 -15.95 -0.99 11.50
N GLY A 169 -15.69 0.24 11.95
CA GLY A 169 -15.86 0.68 13.33
C GLY A 169 -17.31 0.85 13.77
N ASN A 170 -18.24 1.01 12.83
CA ASN A 170 -19.68 1.04 13.12
C ASN A 170 -20.34 -0.35 13.06
N CYS A 171 -19.56 -1.42 12.87
CA CYS A 171 -19.99 -2.73 13.34
C CYS A 171 -19.92 -2.67 14.87
N PRO A 172 -21.04 -2.74 15.61
CA PRO A 172 -20.95 -3.02 17.03
C PRO A 172 -20.20 -4.34 17.13
N SER A 173 -18.94 -4.28 17.60
CA SER A 173 -18.27 -5.47 18.10
C SER A 173 -19.28 -6.13 19.03
N PRO A 174 -19.66 -7.40 18.84
CA PRO A 174 -20.54 -8.11 19.76
C PRO A 174 -19.75 -8.33 21.04
N ASP A 175 -19.55 -7.25 21.80
CA ASP A 175 -18.78 -7.25 23.01
C ASP A 175 -19.69 -7.78 24.12
N LYS A 176 -19.28 -8.95 24.62
CA LYS A 176 -19.60 -9.49 25.94
C LYS A 176 -20.96 -10.19 26.07
N MET A 177 -21.12 -11.28 25.32
CA MET A 177 -21.81 -12.44 25.89
C MET A 177 -21.04 -12.91 27.14
N ASN A 178 -21.60 -12.57 28.28
CA ASN A 178 -21.37 -13.15 29.60
C ASN A 178 -21.16 -14.68 29.49
N PRO A 179 -20.12 -15.29 30.09
CA PRO A 179 -19.96 -16.74 30.08
C PRO A 179 -20.93 -17.36 31.09
N SER A 180 -22.23 -17.36 30.77
CA SER A 180 -23.20 -18.18 31.49
C SER A 180 -23.32 -19.50 30.74
N GLY A 181 -22.79 -20.55 31.36
CA GLY A 181 -22.73 -21.88 30.77
C GLY A 181 -24.11 -22.38 30.35
N SER A 182 -24.25 -22.74 29.09
CA SER A 182 -25.33 -23.60 28.64
C SER A 182 -24.74 -24.70 27.77
N LYS A 183 -24.93 -25.91 28.29
CA LYS A 183 -24.51 -27.20 27.74
C LYS A 183 -25.23 -27.47 26.42
N MET A 184 -24.50 -28.06 25.47
CA MET A 184 -24.93 -28.96 24.37
C MET A 184 -26.14 -28.52 23.52
N ILE A 185 -26.07 -28.57 22.19
CA ILE A 185 -26.41 -29.78 21.43
C ILE A 185 -25.82 -29.64 20.01
N PHE A 186 -25.14 -30.70 19.57
CA PHE A 186 -24.73 -30.91 18.19
C PHE A 186 -25.95 -31.24 17.33
N SER A 187 -26.17 -30.46 16.27
CA SER A 187 -27.01 -30.87 15.14
C SER A 187 -26.13 -31.04 13.91
N LYS A 188 -25.84 -32.30 13.58
CA LYS A 188 -25.31 -32.71 12.28
C LYS A 188 -26.40 -32.52 11.23
N THR A 189 -26.12 -31.80 10.16
CA THR A 189 -26.85 -31.94 8.89
C THR A 189 -25.89 -31.91 7.72
N LYS A 190 -25.84 -33.05 7.03
CA LYS A 190 -25.13 -33.30 5.77
C LYS A 190 -26.01 -32.82 4.62
N THR A 191 -25.44 -32.10 3.65
CA THR A 191 -25.85 -32.19 2.23
C THR A 191 -24.70 -31.70 1.33
N PRO A 192 -24.25 -32.49 0.34
CA PRO A 192 -23.37 -32.03 -0.72
C PRO A 192 -24.20 -31.61 -1.94
N VAL A 193 -24.06 -30.38 -2.41
CA VAL A 193 -24.54 -29.98 -3.74
C VAL A 193 -23.34 -29.51 -4.55
N LYS A 194 -22.96 -30.38 -5.48
CA LYS A 194 -21.93 -30.21 -6.49
C LYS A 194 -22.57 -29.50 -7.69
N VAL A 195 -22.21 -28.25 -7.94
CA VAL A 195 -22.51 -27.59 -9.23
C VAL A 195 -21.24 -26.92 -9.70
N SER A 196 -20.73 -27.44 -10.81
CA SER A 196 -19.61 -26.90 -11.57
C SER A 196 -20.13 -25.75 -12.43
N PRO A 197 -19.43 -24.60 -12.48
CA PRO A 197 -19.50 -23.71 -13.62
C PRO A 197 -18.23 -23.84 -14.45
N ASP A 198 -18.48 -24.15 -15.71
CA ASP A 198 -17.61 -24.16 -16.88
C ASP A 198 -16.81 -22.84 -17.03
N PRO A 199 -15.45 -22.87 -17.01
CA PRO A 199 -14.66 -21.72 -17.40
C PRO A 199 -14.56 -21.69 -18.92
N SER A 200 -15.53 -21.01 -19.54
CA SER A 200 -15.40 -20.58 -20.93
C SER A 200 -14.18 -19.66 -21.05
N LEU A 201 -13.14 -20.26 -21.60
CA LEU A 201 -12.01 -19.73 -22.34
C LEU A 201 -12.26 -18.29 -22.85
N ILE A 202 -11.76 -17.28 -22.12
CA ILE A 202 -11.57 -15.94 -22.67
C ILE A 202 -10.13 -15.88 -23.19
N GLU A 203 -10.01 -16.17 -24.47
CA GLU A 203 -8.84 -16.00 -25.32
C GLU A 203 -8.63 -14.49 -25.55
N TRP A 204 -7.81 -13.85 -24.70
CA TRP A 204 -7.30 -12.50 -24.96
C TRP A 204 -6.13 -12.62 -25.93
N ASP A 205 -6.51 -12.76 -27.20
CA ASP A 205 -5.63 -12.74 -28.34
C ASP A 205 -4.97 -11.36 -28.49
N ASN A 206 -3.64 -11.39 -28.52
CA ASN A 206 -2.79 -10.58 -29.39
C ASN A 206 -2.89 -9.04 -29.28
N VAL A 207 -2.20 -8.47 -28.29
CA VAL A 207 -1.72 -7.08 -28.39
C VAL A 207 -0.22 -7.12 -28.72
N SER A 208 0.04 -6.77 -29.97
CA SER A 208 1.30 -6.43 -30.62
C SER A 208 2.49 -6.19 -29.69
N GLU A 209 3.45 -7.10 -29.80
CA GLU A 209 4.81 -7.07 -29.25
C GLU A 209 5.61 -5.94 -29.92
N GLU A 210 5.46 -4.72 -29.41
CA GLU A 210 6.38 -3.61 -29.71
C GLU A 210 7.42 -3.57 -28.57
N GLU A 211 8.66 -3.97 -28.91
CA GLU A 211 9.81 -4.07 -28.01
C GLU A 211 10.03 -2.81 -27.17
N MET A 212 9.49 -2.81 -25.95
CA MET A 212 9.88 -1.86 -24.92
C MET A 212 11.18 -2.34 -24.25
N PRO A 213 12.13 -1.42 -23.98
CA PRO A 213 13.46 -1.78 -23.50
C PRO A 213 13.40 -2.46 -22.13
N ASN A 214 13.76 -3.75 -22.10
CA ASN A 214 13.85 -4.66 -20.94
C ASN A 214 14.69 -4.16 -19.74
N SER A 215 15.30 -2.97 -19.79
CA SER A 215 16.13 -2.45 -18.71
C SER A 215 15.34 -2.11 -17.44
N HIS A 216 14.07 -1.67 -17.58
CA HIS A 216 13.29 -1.22 -16.42
C HIS A 216 12.85 -2.35 -15.48
N VAL A 217 12.74 -3.58 -15.99
CA VAL A 217 12.32 -4.74 -15.19
C VAL A 217 13.45 -5.23 -14.27
N MET A 218 14.70 -5.12 -14.72
CA MET A 218 15.88 -5.49 -13.90
C MET A 218 16.04 -4.54 -12.71
N ASP A 219 15.86 -3.23 -12.90
CA ASP A 219 15.95 -2.23 -11.83
C ASP A 219 14.88 -2.46 -10.74
N LEU A 220 13.68 -2.88 -11.14
CA LEU A 220 12.58 -3.12 -10.21
C LEU A 220 12.79 -4.41 -9.40
N GLN A 221 13.38 -5.43 -10.03
CA GLN A 221 13.78 -6.66 -9.36
C GLN A 221 14.93 -6.43 -8.37
N GLU A 222 15.93 -5.61 -8.73
CA GLU A 222 17.00 -5.21 -7.81
C GLU A 222 16.46 -4.40 -6.63
N GLN A 223 15.51 -3.49 -6.87
CA GLN A 223 14.86 -2.75 -5.78
C GLN A 223 14.10 -3.68 -4.83
N MET A 224 13.37 -4.67 -5.34
CA MET A 224 12.61 -5.61 -4.53
C MET A 224 13.53 -6.52 -3.68
N THR A 225 14.62 -7.00 -4.28
CA THR A 225 15.62 -7.81 -3.57
C THR A 225 16.35 -7.00 -2.50
N ASN A 226 16.68 -5.74 -2.76
CA ASN A 226 17.31 -4.85 -1.78
C ASN A 226 16.36 -4.56 -0.59
N MET A 227 15.08 -4.31 -0.86
CA MET A 227 14.07 -4.12 0.19
C MET A 227 13.89 -5.40 1.04
N GLN A 228 13.86 -6.57 0.40
CA GLN A 228 13.75 -7.85 1.10
C GLN A 228 14.99 -8.15 1.96
N ALA A 229 16.19 -7.83 1.48
CA ALA A 229 17.43 -7.93 2.25
C ALA A 229 17.44 -7.00 3.46
N ASN A 230 16.97 -5.76 3.30
CA ASN A 230 16.86 -4.81 4.41
C ASN A 230 15.84 -5.28 5.47
N HIS A 231 14.68 -5.79 5.05
CA HIS A 231 13.69 -6.35 5.96
C HIS A 231 14.24 -7.56 6.74
N HIS A 232 14.99 -8.43 6.07
CA HIS A 232 15.66 -9.56 6.72
C HIS A 232 16.72 -9.09 7.74
N ASN A 233 17.52 -8.07 7.42
CA ASN A 233 18.50 -7.50 8.34
C ASN A 233 17.85 -6.90 9.60
N MET A 234 16.77 -6.14 9.44
CA MET A 234 16.01 -5.59 10.56
C MET A 234 15.44 -6.69 11.45
N HIS A 235 14.90 -7.75 10.86
CA HIS A 235 14.37 -8.89 11.60
C HIS A 235 15.44 -9.59 12.44
N GLN A 236 16.63 -9.84 11.86
CA GLN A 236 17.76 -10.42 12.61
C GLN A 236 18.18 -9.56 13.80
N ARG A 237 18.26 -8.24 13.61
CA ARG A 237 18.60 -7.31 14.71
C ARG A 237 17.54 -7.33 15.81
N MET A 238 16.26 -7.43 15.43
CA MET A 238 15.15 -7.51 16.38
C MET A 238 15.21 -8.79 17.23
N CYS A 239 15.45 -9.94 16.61
CA CYS A 239 15.67 -11.21 17.33
C CYS A 239 16.89 -11.13 18.26
N GLY A 240 17.97 -10.48 17.82
CA GLY A 240 19.15 -10.26 18.68
C GLY A 240 18.84 -9.43 19.94
N ILE A 241 18.04 -8.37 19.79
CA ILE A 241 17.58 -7.55 20.91
C ILE A 241 16.65 -8.36 21.83
N GLU A 242 15.75 -9.16 21.27
CA GLU A 242 14.85 -10.02 22.04
C GLU A 242 15.63 -11.01 22.92
N ASN A 243 16.62 -11.70 22.35
CA ASN A 243 17.49 -12.62 23.10
C ASN A 243 18.24 -11.89 24.23
N ALA A 244 18.81 -10.71 23.95
CA ALA A 244 19.50 -9.92 24.98
C ALA A 244 18.57 -9.50 26.13
N ILE A 245 17.31 -9.17 25.83
CA ILE A 245 16.30 -8.84 26.86
C ILE A 245 15.95 -10.09 27.67
N GLN A 246 15.78 -11.25 27.02
CA GLN A 246 15.52 -12.51 27.72
C GLN A 246 16.68 -12.89 28.67
N ASP A 247 17.92 -12.70 28.25
CA ASP A 247 19.11 -12.94 29.08
C ASP A 247 19.15 -12.01 30.29
N LEU A 248 18.86 -10.72 30.11
CA LEU A 248 18.77 -9.76 31.22
C LEU A 248 17.68 -10.14 32.23
N ILE A 249 16.50 -10.55 31.75
CA ILE A 249 15.41 -11.03 32.61
C ILE A 249 15.85 -12.27 33.40
N ALA A 250 16.52 -13.21 32.76
CA ALA A 250 17.04 -14.41 33.42
C ALA A 250 18.07 -14.04 34.52
N HIS A 251 18.97 -13.09 34.23
CA HIS A 251 19.97 -12.62 35.18
C HIS A 251 19.34 -11.93 36.40
N ILE A 252 18.32 -11.08 36.19
CA ILE A 252 17.58 -10.40 37.27
C ILE A 252 16.89 -11.42 38.17
N LYS A 253 16.23 -12.43 37.59
CA LYS A 253 15.60 -13.52 38.35
C LYS A 253 16.62 -14.29 39.19
N GLY A 254 17.81 -14.56 38.64
CA GLY A 254 18.89 -15.23 39.36
C GLY A 254 19.43 -14.44 40.56
N ILE A 255 19.45 -13.10 40.48
CA ILE A 255 19.88 -12.23 41.58
C ILE A 255 18.85 -12.22 42.71
N GLN A 256 17.55 -12.18 42.40
CA GLN A 256 16.49 -12.20 43.41
C GLN A 256 16.54 -13.45 44.31
N VAL A 257 16.86 -14.62 43.72
CA VAL A 257 16.95 -15.88 44.48
C VAL A 257 18.11 -15.89 45.47
N LYS A 258 19.23 -15.19 45.18
CA LYS A 258 20.39 -15.13 46.08
C LYS A 258 20.22 -14.15 47.25
N ALA A 259 19.25 -13.23 47.19
CA ALA A 259 19.03 -12.24 48.25
C ALA A 259 18.14 -12.76 49.39
N GLU A 260 17.46 -13.90 49.21
CA GLU A 260 16.58 -14.52 50.20
C GLU A 260 17.22 -15.71 50.95
N MET A 261 18.50 -16.01 50.67
CA MET A 261 19.33 -16.96 51.43
C MET A 261 20.30 -16.21 52.34
#